data_AF-A0A9D6L1L5-F1
#
_entry.id   AF-A0A9D6L1L5-F1
#
_cell.length_a   1.000
_cell.length_b   1.000
_cell.length_c   1.000
_cell.angle_alpha   90.00
_cell.angle_beta   90.00
_cell.angle_gamma   90.00
#
_symmetry.space_group_name_H-M   'P 1'
#
loop_
_entity.id
_entity.type
_entity.pdbx_description
1 polymer ?
#
loop_
_entity_poly.entity_id
_entity_poly.type
_entity_poly.pdbx_seq_one_letter_code
_entity_poly.pdbx_strand_id
1 'polypeptide(L)' 'ITKLDGTAKGGVVIGISDEFKIPVKYIGVGEKVDDLQLFNKTEFVDSLFKK' A
#
# COMPACT_ATOMS: atom_id res chain seq x y z
N ILE A 1 -2.23 -5.83 -2.29
CA ILE A 1 -0.74 -5.91 -2.38
C ILE A 1 -0.21 -6.16 -0.98
N THR A 2 0.59 -7.21 -0.76
CA THR A 2 1.07 -7.62 0.58
C THR A 2 2.56 -7.32 0.74
N LYS A 3 3.07 -7.30 1.99
CA LYS A 3 4.49 -7.04 2.35
C LYS A 3 4.97 -5.60 2.10
N LEU A 4 4.18 -4.63 2.54
CA LEU A 4 4.53 -3.20 2.45
C LEU A 4 5.34 -2.68 3.65
N ASP A 5 5.42 -3.48 4.71
CA ASP A 5 6.07 -3.22 6.01
C ASP A 5 7.59 -3.38 6.00
N GLY A 6 8.12 -4.25 5.14
CA GLY A 6 9.54 -4.63 5.19
C GLY A 6 10.41 -4.09 4.05
N THR A 7 9.86 -3.35 3.08
CA THR A 7 10.65 -2.92 1.91
C THR A 7 10.31 -1.50 1.47
N ALA A 8 11.35 -0.74 1.05
CA ALA A 8 11.24 0.57 0.39
C ALA A 8 10.48 0.54 -0.97
N LYS A 9 9.75 -0.56 -1.25
CA LYS A 9 8.93 -0.78 -2.44
C LYS A 9 7.49 -0.30 -2.26
N GLY A 10 7.13 0.36 -1.15
CA GLY A 10 5.83 1.02 -1.00
C GLY A 10 5.48 1.96 -2.17
N GLY A 11 6.49 2.62 -2.75
CA GLY A 11 6.32 3.44 -3.96
C GLY A 11 5.86 2.69 -5.21
N VAL A 12 6.04 1.37 -5.29
CA VAL A 12 5.59 0.58 -6.46
C VAL A 12 4.07 0.53 -6.57
N VAL A 13 3.37 0.65 -5.43
CA VAL A 13 1.90 0.69 -5.39
C VAL A 13 1.38 1.95 -6.07
N ILE A 14 2.10 3.06 -5.94
CA ILE A 14 1.76 4.34 -6.58
C ILE A 14 1.89 4.20 -8.10
N GLY A 15 3.00 3.63 -8.58
CA GLY A 15 3.22 3.39 -10.01
C GLY A 15 2.20 2.43 -10.63
N ILE A 16 1.89 1.31 -9.96
CA ILE A 16 0.88 0.35 -10.44
C ILE A 16 -0.51 0.99 -10.43
N SER A 17 -0.86 1.78 -9.41
CA SER A 17 -2.16 2.46 -9.35
C SER A 17 -2.32 3.51 -10.45
N ASP A 18 -1.24 4.21 -10.82
CA ASP A 18 -1.24 5.21 -11.89
C ASP A 18 -1.32 4.54 -13.27
N GLU A 19 -0.53 3.49 -13.49
CA GLU A 19 -0.40 2.81 -14.77
C GLU A 19 -1.63 1.94 -15.10
N PHE A 20 -2.15 1.19 -14.12
CA PHE A 20 -3.27 0.28 -14.36
C PHE A 20 -4.64 0.95 -14.20
N LYS A 21 -4.75 2.12 -13.56
CA LYS A 21 -6.04 2.75 -13.15
C LYS A 21 -7.02 1.81 -12.44
N ILE A 22 -6.53 0.67 -11.94
CA ILE A 22 -7.34 -0.32 -11.21
C ILE A 22 -7.33 0.08 -9.74
N PRO A 23 -8.49 0.21 -9.08
CA PRO A 23 -8.55 0.51 -7.67
C PRO A 23 -8.01 -0.69 -6.88
N VAL A 24 -6.86 -0.50 -6.22
CA VAL A 24 -6.38 -1.45 -5.22
C VAL A 24 -7.42 -1.47 -4.09
N LYS A 25 -7.92 -2.66 -3.73
CA LYS A 25 -8.93 -2.81 -2.66
C LYS A 25 -8.31 -3.09 -1.29
N TYR A 26 -7.23 -3.87 -1.25
CA TYR A 26 -6.62 -4.32 -0.01
C TYR A 26 -5.10 -4.24 -0.07
N ILE A 27 -4.50 -3.81 1.03
CA ILE A 27 -3.07 -3.84 1.27
C ILE A 27 -2.75 -4.63 2.53
N GLY A 28 -1.73 -5.48 2.45
CA GLY A 28 -1.15 -6.18 3.58
C GLY A 28 0.08 -5.42 4.04
N VAL A 29 -0.01 -4.83 5.22
CA VAL A 29 1.05 -4.04 5.88
C VAL A 29 1.78 -4.88 6.94
N GLY A 30 1.77 -6.20 6.79
CA GLY A 30 2.38 -7.13 7.73
C GLY A 30 2.20 -8.58 7.29
N GLU A 31 2.61 -9.50 8.16
CA GLU A 31 2.56 -10.94 7.92
C GLU A 31 1.33 -11.63 8.55
N LYS A 32 0.60 -10.93 9.43
CA LYS A 32 -0.59 -11.49 10.09
C LYS A 32 -1.85 -11.29 9.25
N VAL A 33 -2.85 -12.12 9.52
CA VAL A 33 -4.17 -12.03 8.88
C VAL A 33 -4.85 -10.69 9.22
N ASP A 34 -4.59 -10.17 10.41
CA ASP A 34 -5.11 -8.87 10.88
C ASP A 34 -4.40 -7.66 10.24
N ASP A 35 -3.26 -7.86 9.58
CA ASP A 35 -2.49 -6.79 8.92
C ASP A 35 -3.01 -6.50 7.50
N LEU A 36 -4.17 -7.08 7.12
CA LEU A 36 -4.86 -6.78 5.89
C LEU A 36 -5.80 -5.59 6.08
N GLN A 37 -5.46 -4.48 5.45
CA GLN A 37 -6.21 -3.23 5.54
C GLN A 37 -6.85 -2.88 4.20
N LEU A 38 -7.97 -2.15 4.25
CA LEU A 38 -8.55 -1.52 3.06
C LEU A 38 -7.55 -0.51 2.51
N PHE A 39 -7.34 -0.52 1.19
CA PHE A 39 -6.42 0.41 0.57
C PHE A 39 -7.06 1.79 0.46
N ASN A 40 -6.47 2.75 1.18
CA ASN A 40 -6.81 4.15 1.06
C ASN A 40 -5.59 4.90 0.49
N LYS A 41 -5.72 5.39 -0.75
CA LYS A 41 -4.66 6.13 -1.43
C LYS A 41 -4.15 7.33 -0.62
N THR A 42 -5.03 8.01 0.11
CA THR A 42 -4.69 9.21 0.87
C THR A 42 -3.87 8.85 2.11
N GLU A 43 -4.34 7.86 2.89
CA GLU A 43 -3.60 7.38 4.07
C GLU A 43 -2.30 6.67 3.69
N PHE A 44 -2.28 5.95 2.57
CA PHE A 44 -1.08 5.27 2.09
C PHE A 44 0.02 6.27 1.74
N VAL A 45 -0.30 7.32 0.97
CA VAL A 45 0.62 8.41 0.66
C VAL A 45 1.03 9.15 1.95
N ASP A 46 0.08 9.47 2.82
CA ASP A 46 0.38 10.13 4.10
C ASP A 46 1.35 9.29 4.96
N SER A 47 1.18 7.97 5.03
CA SER A 47 2.09 7.07 5.76
C SER A 47 3.48 6.95 5.14
N LEU A 48 3.58 7.04 3.82
CA LEU A 48 4.85 6.99 3.07
C LEU A 48 5.68 8.28 3.22
N PHE A 49 5.03 9.42 3.37
CA PHE A 49 5.67 10.74 3.47
C PHE A 49 5.65 11.32 4.89
N LYS A 50 4.96 10.70 5.85
CA LYS A 50 5.06 11.05 7.27
C LYS A 50 6.45 10.69 7.78
N LYS A 51 7.09 11.71 8.34
CA LYS A 51 8.45 11.71 8.88
C LYS A 51 8.49 11.13 10.29
#